data_AF-A0A836Q1D2-F1
#
_entry.id   AF-A0A836Q1D2-F1
#
_cell.length_a   1.000
_cell.length_b   1.000
_cell.length_c   1.000
_cell.angle_alpha   90.00
_cell.angle_beta   90.00
_cell.angle_gamma   90.00
#
_symmetry.space_group_name_H-M   'P 1'
#
loop_
_entity.id
_entity.type
_entity.pdbx_description
1 polymer ?
#
loop_
_entity_poly.entity_id
_entity_poly.type
_entity_poly.pdbx_seq_one_letter_code
_entity_poly.pdbx_strand_id
1 'polypeptide(L)'
;KLPTVSMDEGIDDEEGDGATRDIADTSALPDENVLNKEVNEVIRAAMMKLPEQFRTSIVLREVEGLSYEEIAVLTKTEMGTVKSRIARARLKLQEMLKPYLESSNSQAEISG
;
A
#
# COMPACT_ATOMS: atom_id res chain seq x y z
N LYS A 1 8.50 3.88 -54.34
CA LYS A 1 7.55 4.97 -54.65
C LYS A 1 6.26 4.68 -53.89
N LEU A 2 5.99 5.44 -52.83
CA LEU A 2 4.70 5.42 -52.12
C LEU A 2 3.97 6.71 -52.52
N PRO A 3 2.69 6.66 -52.94
CA PRO A 3 1.93 7.87 -53.20
C PRO A 3 1.44 8.48 -51.89
N THR A 4 1.69 9.77 -51.76
CA THR A 4 1.08 10.69 -50.79
C THR A 4 -0.39 10.86 -51.11
N VAL A 5 -1.26 10.73 -50.10
CA VAL A 5 -2.62 11.27 -50.16
C VAL A 5 -2.72 12.33 -49.07
N SER A 6 -2.73 13.59 -49.51
CA SER A 6 -3.31 14.71 -48.80
C SER A 6 -4.83 14.60 -48.88
N MET A 7 -5.52 14.74 -47.76
CA MET A 7 -6.91 15.19 -47.76
C MET A 7 -7.05 16.31 -46.74
N ASP A 8 -7.38 17.46 -47.29
CA ASP A 8 -7.59 18.75 -46.68
C ASP A 8 -9.03 18.88 -46.14
N GLU A 9 -9.12 19.75 -45.13
CA GLU A 9 -10.25 20.34 -44.42
C GLU A 9 -11.71 19.93 -44.67
N GLY A 10 -12.39 19.71 -43.54
CA GLY A 10 -13.79 20.01 -43.32
C GLY A 10 -13.99 20.29 -41.82
N ILE A 11 -13.71 21.52 -41.41
CA ILE A 11 -14.06 22.03 -40.07
C ILE A 11 -15.55 22.40 -40.13
N ASP A 12 -16.39 21.60 -39.51
CA ASP A 12 -17.73 22.04 -39.10
C ASP A 12 -17.66 22.46 -37.64
N ASP A 13 -17.67 23.79 -37.44
CA ASP A 13 -18.07 24.45 -36.21
C ASP A 13 -19.57 24.21 -35.99
N GLU A 14 -19.97 23.80 -34.78
CA GLU A 14 -21.23 24.16 -34.09
C GLU A 14 -21.25 23.41 -32.75
N GLU A 15 -20.87 24.04 -31.64
CA GLU A 15 -21.63 24.94 -30.76
C GLU A 15 -22.08 24.17 -29.50
N GLY A 16 -21.87 24.79 -28.35
CA GLY A 16 -21.78 24.09 -27.07
C GLY A 16 -23.10 23.58 -26.50
N ASP A 17 -22.99 22.57 -25.65
CA ASP A 17 -23.90 22.45 -24.51
C ASP A 17 -23.11 22.04 -23.26
N GLY A 18 -23.18 22.91 -22.27
CA GLY A 18 -22.57 22.71 -20.97
C GLY A 18 -23.39 21.74 -20.15
N ALA A 19 -22.97 20.48 -20.12
CA ALA A 19 -23.36 19.56 -19.06
C ALA A 19 -22.19 19.38 -18.09
N THR A 20 -22.01 20.37 -17.22
CA THR A 20 -21.38 20.13 -15.92
C THR A 20 -22.31 19.20 -15.15
N ARG A 21 -21.91 17.93 -14.95
CA ARG A 21 -22.44 16.92 -13.99
C ARG A 21 -22.04 15.55 -14.53
N ASP A 22 -21.36 14.66 -13.85
CA ASP A 22 -21.03 14.54 -12.43
C ASP A 22 -19.64 13.89 -12.41
N ILE A 23 -18.59 14.67 -12.12
CA ILE A 23 -17.43 14.04 -11.51
C ILE A 23 -17.95 13.65 -10.14
N ALA A 24 -18.33 12.38 -9.99
CA ALA A 24 -18.58 11.81 -8.69
C ALA A 24 -17.30 12.06 -7.90
N ASP A 25 -17.34 13.09 -7.06
CA ASP A 25 -16.38 13.30 -6.00
C ASP A 25 -16.60 12.11 -5.07
N THR A 26 -15.95 11.00 -5.39
CA THR A 26 -15.65 9.96 -4.43
C THR A 26 -14.61 10.54 -3.48
N SER A 27 -15.01 11.61 -2.78
CA SER A 27 -14.49 11.99 -1.49
C SER A 27 -14.73 10.76 -0.65
N ALA A 28 -13.77 9.84 -0.71
CA ALA A 28 -13.69 8.70 0.17
C ALA A 28 -13.98 9.27 1.55
N LEU A 29 -15.07 8.78 2.14
CA LEU A 29 -15.71 9.34 3.33
C LEU A 29 -14.62 9.78 4.31
N PRO A 30 -14.69 11.01 4.87
CA PRO A 30 -13.68 11.52 5.79
C PRO A 30 -13.24 10.50 6.84
N ASP A 31 -14.19 9.66 7.27
CA ASP A 31 -13.98 8.57 8.23
C ASP A 31 -13.06 7.45 7.71
N GLU A 32 -13.22 6.98 6.47
CA GLU A 32 -12.37 5.90 5.92
C GLU A 32 -10.93 6.37 5.71
N ASN A 33 -10.74 7.61 5.26
CA ASN A 33 -9.41 8.18 5.07
C ASN A 33 -8.69 8.43 6.41
N VAL A 34 -9.42 8.80 7.47
CA VAL A 34 -8.86 9.01 8.81
C VAL A 34 -8.52 7.67 9.46
N LEU A 35 -9.42 6.68 9.43
CA LEU A 35 -9.18 5.33 9.95
C LEU A 35 -7.95 4.69 9.29
N ASN A 36 -7.81 4.84 7.97
CA ASN A 36 -6.63 4.35 7.25
C ASN A 36 -5.34 5.06 7.68
N LYS A 37 -5.38 6.36 7.98
CA LYS A 37 -4.19 7.09 8.46
C LYS A 37 -3.74 6.61 9.83
N GLU A 38 -4.67 6.44 10.78
CA GLU A 38 -4.37 5.97 12.13
C GLU A 38 -3.75 4.57 12.12
N VAL A 39 -4.33 3.63 11.37
CA VAL A 39 -3.78 2.27 11.22
C VAL A 39 -2.38 2.30 10.62
N ASN A 40 -2.16 3.12 9.59
CA ASN A 40 -0.84 3.27 8.97
C ASN A 40 0.19 3.87 9.92
N GLU A 41 -0.18 4.84 10.76
CA GLU A 41 0.70 5.41 11.77
C GLU A 41 1.11 4.37 12.83
N VAL A 42 0.15 3.56 13.28
CA VAL A 42 0.40 2.47 14.23
C VAL A 42 1.36 1.44 13.63
N ILE A 43 1.14 1.02 12.38
CA ILE A 43 2.04 0.09 11.68
C ILE A 43 3.44 0.70 11.53
N ARG A 44 3.55 1.96 11.11
CA ARG A 44 4.85 2.65 11.01
C ARG A 44 5.57 2.70 12.35
N ALA A 45 4.85 3.03 13.43
CA ALA A 45 5.42 3.06 14.78
C ALA A 45 5.89 1.67 15.22
N ALA A 46 5.12 0.61 14.96
CA ALA A 46 5.51 -0.76 15.25
C ALA A 46 6.76 -1.20 14.46
N MET A 47 6.82 -0.85 13.17
CA MET A 47 7.99 -1.09 12.32
C MET A 47 9.24 -0.39 12.88
N MET A 48 9.11 0.86 13.35
CA MET A 48 10.20 1.62 13.96
C MET A 48 10.68 1.06 15.31
N LYS A 49 9.86 0.28 16.01
CA LYS A 49 10.23 -0.42 17.26
C LYS A 49 10.94 -1.75 17.00
N LEU A 50 10.85 -2.32 15.80
CA LEU A 50 11.59 -3.53 15.46
C LEU A 50 13.11 -3.26 15.47
N PRO A 51 13.92 -4.18 16.02
CA PRO A 51 15.36 -4.20 15.77
C PRO A 51 15.64 -4.12 14.27
N GLU A 52 16.65 -3.34 13.89
CA GLU A 52 16.97 -3.04 12.49
C GLU A 52 17.04 -4.30 11.62
N GLN A 53 17.76 -5.33 12.07
CA GLN A 53 17.88 -6.60 11.34
C GLN A 53 16.54 -7.31 11.07
N PHE A 54 15.53 -7.14 11.92
CA PHE A 54 14.21 -7.73 11.72
C PHE A 54 13.39 -6.86 10.77
N ARG A 55 13.46 -5.54 10.94
CA ARG A 55 12.82 -4.56 10.06
C ARG A 55 13.32 -4.70 8.63
N THR A 56 14.63 -4.76 8.43
CA THR A 56 15.25 -4.91 7.11
C THR A 56 14.78 -6.20 6.44
N SER A 57 14.85 -7.35 7.13
CA SER A 57 14.42 -8.62 6.54
C SER A 57 12.93 -8.67 6.22
N ILE A 58 12.05 -8.09 7.04
CA ILE A 58 10.61 -8.08 6.76
C ILE A 58 10.23 -7.07 5.68
N VAL A 59 10.89 -5.91 5.59
CA VAL A 59 10.65 -4.92 4.52
C VAL A 59 11.07 -5.50 3.16
N LEU A 60 12.27 -6.07 3.07
CA LEU A 60 12.75 -6.68 1.83
C LEU A 60 11.83 -7.82 1.37
N ARG A 61 11.19 -8.53 2.31
CA ARG A 61 10.28 -9.62 1.98
C ARG A 61 8.89 -9.13 1.57
N GLU A 62 8.26 -8.30 2.39
CA GLU A 62 6.84 -7.97 2.25
C GLU A 62 6.59 -6.72 1.40
N VAL A 63 7.56 -5.81 1.35
CA VAL A 63 7.45 -4.55 0.58
C VAL A 63 8.16 -4.68 -0.76
N GLU A 64 9.41 -5.12 -0.75
CA GLU A 64 10.21 -5.27 -1.98
C GLU A 64 9.95 -6.60 -2.71
N GLY A 65 9.27 -7.55 -2.07
CA GLY A 65 8.88 -8.83 -2.68
C GLY A 65 10.04 -9.81 -2.93
N LEU A 66 11.20 -9.62 -2.30
CA LEU A 66 12.37 -10.47 -2.54
C LEU A 66 12.20 -11.89 -1.97
N SER A 67 12.83 -12.86 -2.64
CA SER A 67 12.96 -14.23 -2.16
C SER A 67 13.86 -14.31 -0.92
N TYR A 68 13.78 -15.41 -0.16
CA TYR A 68 14.62 -15.57 1.03
C TYR A 68 16.11 -15.68 0.65
N GLU A 69 16.39 -16.27 -0.50
CA GLU A 69 17.70 -16.42 -1.11
C GLU A 69 18.29 -15.07 -1.50
N GLU A 70 17.53 -14.21 -2.17
CA GLU A 70 17.97 -12.85 -2.53
C GLU A 70 18.25 -12.00 -1.28
N ILE A 71 17.39 -12.10 -0.26
CA ILE A 71 17.61 -11.39 1.01
C ILE A 71 18.87 -11.90 1.71
N ALA A 72 19.11 -13.21 1.69
CA ALA A 72 20.31 -13.82 2.27
C ALA A 72 21.58 -13.27 1.61
N VAL A 73 21.61 -13.22 0.28
CA VAL A 73 22.71 -12.64 -0.50
C VAL A 73 22.89 -11.15 -0.20
N LEU A 74 21.81 -10.36 -0.27
CA LEU A 74 21.85 -8.91 -0.05
C LEU A 74 22.34 -8.54 1.35
N THR A 75 21.86 -9.27 2.37
CA THR A 75 22.19 -9.01 3.78
C THR A 75 23.46 -9.74 4.24
N LYS A 76 24.10 -10.53 3.37
CA LYS A 76 25.27 -11.37 3.67
C LYS A 76 25.03 -12.27 4.89
N THR A 77 23.87 -12.93 4.93
CA THR A 77 23.51 -13.87 5.99
C THR A 77 22.94 -15.16 5.43
N GLU A 78 22.90 -16.21 6.25
CA GLU A 78 22.32 -17.50 5.87
C GLU A 78 20.81 -17.43 5.65
N MET A 79 20.28 -18.23 4.71
CA MET A 79 18.84 -18.34 4.47
C MET A 79 18.06 -18.73 5.74
N GLY A 80 18.63 -19.59 6.60
CA GLY A 80 18.03 -19.93 7.89
C GLY A 80 17.93 -18.73 8.85
N THR A 81 18.91 -17.83 8.79
CA THR A 81 18.91 -16.56 9.55
C THR A 81 17.83 -15.63 9.02
N VAL A 82 17.67 -15.50 7.70
CA VAL A 82 16.60 -14.70 7.09
C VAL A 82 15.23 -15.21 7.53
N LYS A 83 14.97 -16.53 7.39
CA LYS A 83 13.71 -17.15 7.82
C LYS A 83 13.40 -16.88 9.29
N SER A 84 14.39 -17.07 10.17
CA SER A 84 14.20 -16.84 11.61
C SER A 84 14.05 -15.36 11.96
N ARG A 85 14.71 -14.43 11.25
CA ARG A 85 14.52 -12.98 11.41
C ARG A 85 13.10 -12.55 11.02
N ILE A 86 12.60 -13.02 9.88
CA ILE A 86 11.26 -12.72 9.38
C ILE A 86 10.19 -13.27 10.33
N ALA A 87 10.32 -14.53 10.77
CA ALA A 87 9.40 -15.11 11.74
C ALA A 87 9.34 -14.30 13.04
N ARG A 88 10.50 -13.92 13.60
CA ARG A 88 10.56 -13.08 14.81
C ARG A 88 10.03 -11.67 14.58
N ALA A 89 10.24 -11.09 13.40
CA ALA A 89 9.68 -9.79 13.04
C ALA A 89 8.16 -9.83 13.08
N ARG A 90 7.55 -10.84 12.43
CA ARG A 90 6.09 -11.03 12.40
C ARG A 90 5.50 -11.22 13.79
N LEU A 91 6.10 -12.07 14.63
CA LEU A 91 5.65 -12.28 16.01
C LEU A 91 5.68 -10.96 16.81
N LYS A 92 6.76 -10.20 16.72
CA LYS A 92 6.87 -8.90 17.41
C LYS A 92 5.85 -7.88 16.91
N LEU A 93 5.65 -7.80 15.59
CA LEU A 93 4.63 -6.92 15.01
C LEU A 93 3.23 -7.34 15.48
N GLN A 94 2.93 -8.63 15.48
CA GLN A 94 1.66 -9.15 15.98
C GLN A 94 1.44 -8.78 17.45
N GLU A 95 2.44 -8.96 18.32
CA GLU A 95 2.35 -8.56 19.73
C GLU A 95 2.10 -7.06 19.90
N MET A 96 2.78 -6.21 19.11
CA MET A 96 2.63 -4.75 19.18
C MET A 96 1.30 -4.26 18.62
N LEU A 97 0.77 -4.94 17.60
CA LEU A 97 -0.46 -4.53 16.89
C LEU A 97 -1.73 -5.16 17.47
N LYS A 98 -1.61 -6.24 18.25
CA LYS A 98 -2.73 -6.95 18.87
C LYS A 98 -3.74 -6.02 19.58
N PRO A 99 -3.33 -5.06 20.42
CA PRO A 99 -4.29 -4.17 21.11
C PRO A 99 -5.13 -3.33 20.16
N TYR A 100 -4.56 -2.95 19.01
CA TYR A 100 -5.24 -2.14 18.00
C TYR A 100 -6.23 -2.97 17.20
N LEU A 101 -5.88 -4.21 16.87
CA LEU A 101 -6.79 -5.14 16.18
C LEU A 101 -7.99 -5.50 17.05
N GLU A 102 -7.79 -5.70 18.36
CA GLU A 102 -8.87 -6.00 19.30
C GLU A 102 -9.79 -4.77 19.50
N SER A 103 -9.22 -3.56 19.56
CA SER A 103 -9.97 -2.31 19.72
C SER A 103 -10.80 -1.95 18.48
N SER A 104 -10.29 -2.20 17.27
CA SER A 104 -11.01 -1.97 16.01
C SER A 104 -12.20 -2.93 15.85
N ASN A 105 -12.09 -4.16 16.34
CA ASN A 105 -13.15 -5.16 16.23
C ASN A 105 -14.36 -4.84 17.14
N SER A 106 -14.13 -4.21 18.30
CA SER A 106 -15.21 -3.83 19.22
C SER A 106 -16.04 -2.62 18.75
N GLN A 107 -15.52 -1.78 17.85
CA GLN A 107 -16.28 -0.65 17.27
C GLN A 107 -17.31 -1.14 16.22
N ALA A 108 -17.03 -2.27 15.55
CA ALA A 108 -17.91 -2.83 14.52
C ALA A 108 -19.19 -3.47 15.10
N GLU A 109 -19.18 -3.89 16.36
CA GLU A 109 -20.31 -4.59 17.01
C GLU A 109 -21.37 -3.64 17.61
N ILE A 110 -21.08 -2.34 17.72
CA ILE A 110 -21.96 -1.35 18.38
C ILE A 110 -22.83 -0.59 17.37
N SER A 111 -22.59 -0.77 16.06
CA SER A 111 -23.30 -0.08 14.97
C SER A 111 -24.24 -0.98 14.15
N GLY A 112 -24.44 -2.25 14.56
CA GLY A 112 -25.39 -3.20 13.95
C GLY A 112 -26.61 -3.45 14.84
#